data_AF-W6KIV8-F1
#
_entry.id   AF-W6KIV8-F1
#
_cell.length_a   1.000
_cell.length_b   1.000
_cell.length_c   1.000
_cell.angle_alpha   90.00
_cell.angle_beta   90.00
_cell.angle_gamma   90.00
#
_symmetry.space_group_name_H-M   'P 1'
#
loop_
_entity.id
_entity.type
_entity.pdbx_description
1 polymer ?
#
loop_
_entity_poly.entity_id
_entity_poly.type
_entity_poly.pdbx_seq_one_letter_code
_entity_poly.pdbx_strand_id
1 'polypeptide(L)'
;MCFGRYYFFKEDDLRENTTLGSGPGGQATNRRKQTVILKHNPSGIIIRFSRFPSLWCNRRAARELLNLRLEEKLLGEESRLGQLKAMKERRSRRRQRQIDRLLAKSNAAKLQRSTQNDYLSFLKGLKPLPPEAVAQIEPTCRTFSGQNFFISTLFGAECNNWWPILQGAFSRANMSFSQDGITVGSSTTNFVFLPLLFEYLFPLPTVSSNEESCHSDNLQLERCRHDMVALVNVQRAFRCFCELFGLRLKELASVDSLPGVALVTDGANWLELKARMADPLDGRPTAFARVAWPRVYFSLRALKLIPEATSVKTFFRREVRKHGSNWAKEILKTISRGI
;
A
#
# COMPACT_ATOMS: atom_id res chain seq x y z
N MET A 1 6.76 -57.75 31.22
CA MET A 1 7.18 -57.52 29.82
C MET A 1 7.58 -56.06 29.68
N CYS A 2 8.89 -55.80 29.63
CA CYS A 2 9.48 -54.48 29.73
C CYS A 2 9.59 -53.84 28.33
N PHE A 3 8.90 -52.72 28.09
CA PHE A 3 9.19 -51.85 26.95
C PHE A 3 10.54 -51.18 27.20
N GLY A 4 11.64 -51.78 26.71
CA GLY A 4 12.97 -51.21 26.78
C GLY A 4 13.04 -49.92 25.96
N ARG A 5 12.97 -48.77 26.63
CA ARG A 5 13.28 -47.48 26.01
C ARG A 5 14.79 -47.27 26.09
N TYR A 6 15.42 -47.06 24.95
CA TYR A 6 16.86 -46.77 24.87
C TYR A 6 17.11 -45.28 25.17
N TYR A 7 17.88 -45.03 26.22
CA TYR A 7 18.35 -43.68 26.58
C TYR A 7 19.85 -43.54 26.24
N PHE A 8 20.26 -42.36 25.79
CA PHE A 8 21.65 -42.00 25.49
C PHE A 8 22.48 -41.63 26.74
N PHE A 9 21.94 -41.90 27.94
CA PHE A 9 22.58 -41.62 29.22
C PHE A 9 22.36 -42.80 30.18
N LYS A 10 23.28 -42.97 31.14
CA LYS A 10 23.09 -43.88 32.27
C LYS A 10 22.48 -43.12 33.45
N GLU A 11 21.84 -43.81 34.39
CA GLU A 11 21.23 -43.15 35.56
C GLU A 11 22.28 -42.46 36.44
N ASP A 12 23.49 -43.00 36.53
CA ASP A 12 24.59 -42.44 37.33
C ASP A 12 25.11 -41.08 36.79
N ASP A 13 24.86 -40.79 35.51
CA ASP A 13 25.27 -39.54 34.86
C ASP A 13 24.33 -38.37 35.19
N LEU A 14 23.20 -38.65 35.83
CA LEU A 14 22.13 -37.69 36.09
C LEU A 14 22.16 -37.15 37.52
N ARG A 15 21.97 -35.83 37.63
CA ARG A 15 21.59 -35.16 38.89
C ARG A 15 20.18 -34.63 38.76
N GLU A 16 19.29 -35.13 39.60
CA GLU A 16 17.89 -34.70 39.65
C GLU A 16 17.61 -33.87 40.89
N ASN A 17 17.02 -32.69 40.70
CA ASN A 17 16.50 -31.84 41.77
C ASN A 17 15.01 -31.53 41.53
N THR A 18 14.26 -31.32 42.61
CA THR A 18 12.87 -30.86 42.53
C THR A 18 12.71 -29.50 43.17
N THR A 19 11.87 -28.66 42.58
CA THR A 19 11.62 -27.30 43.06
C THR A 19 10.12 -27.00 42.99
N LEU A 20 9.70 -25.98 43.73
CA LEU A 20 8.38 -25.39 43.59
C LEU A 20 8.25 -24.73 42.20
N GLY A 21 7.05 -24.78 41.63
CA GLY A 21 6.75 -24.07 40.39
C GLY A 21 6.90 -22.56 40.59
N SER A 22 7.45 -21.86 39.60
CA SER A 22 7.53 -20.41 39.58
C SER A 22 6.64 -19.91 38.44
N GLY A 23 5.57 -19.19 38.77
CA GLY A 23 4.61 -18.63 37.81
C GLY A 23 3.32 -18.14 38.48
N PRO A 24 2.44 -17.41 37.78
CA PRO A 24 1.18 -16.85 38.31
C PRO A 24 0.07 -17.91 38.54
N GLY A 25 0.43 -19.09 39.04
CA GLY A 25 -0.49 -20.18 39.34
C GLY A 25 -1.14 -20.03 40.72
N GLY A 26 -2.34 -20.62 40.90
CA GLY A 26 -3.08 -20.61 42.15
C GLY A 26 -2.38 -21.36 43.31
N GLN A 27 -2.97 -21.29 44.51
CA GLN A 27 -2.38 -21.81 45.76
C GLN A 27 -1.89 -23.27 45.67
N ALA A 28 -2.56 -24.12 44.89
CA ALA A 28 -2.20 -25.52 44.72
C ALA A 28 -0.88 -25.73 43.93
N THR A 29 -0.58 -24.87 42.95
CA THR A 29 0.62 -24.95 42.10
C THR A 29 1.87 -24.50 42.85
N ASN A 30 1.74 -23.49 43.73
CA ASN A 30 2.86 -22.91 44.47
C ASN A 30 3.28 -23.73 45.69
N ARG A 31 2.40 -24.61 46.20
CA ARG A 31 2.67 -25.46 47.38
C ARG A 31 3.28 -26.82 47.04
N ARG A 32 3.17 -27.30 45.79
CA ARG A 32 3.63 -28.64 45.37
C ARG A 32 5.00 -28.59 44.69
N LYS A 33 5.95 -29.42 45.15
CA LYS A 33 7.28 -29.63 44.51
C LYS A 33 7.15 -30.49 43.25
N GLN A 34 6.55 -29.92 42.19
CA GLN A 34 6.25 -30.64 40.95
C GLN A 34 7.25 -30.36 39.81
N THR A 35 8.06 -29.30 39.92
CA THR A 35 9.03 -28.94 38.88
C THR A 35 10.27 -29.80 39.01
N VAL A 36 10.66 -30.45 37.91
CA VAL A 36 11.87 -31.29 37.83
C VAL A 36 12.98 -30.49 37.17
N ILE A 37 14.16 -30.51 37.77
CA ILE A 37 15.40 -30.00 37.21
C ILE A 37 16.33 -31.21 37.05
N LEU A 38 16.62 -31.57 35.81
CA LEU A 38 17.45 -32.71 35.46
C LEU A 38 18.73 -32.20 34.79
N LYS A 39 19.89 -32.51 35.37
CA LYS A 39 21.21 -32.17 34.83
C LYS A 39 21.94 -33.44 34.44
N HIS A 40 22.42 -33.50 33.20
CA HIS A 40 23.35 -34.53 32.77
C HIS A 40 24.78 -34.02 32.96
N ASN A 41 25.54 -34.64 33.87
CA ASN A 41 26.86 -34.15 34.25
C ASN A 41 27.86 -34.16 33.09
N PRO A 42 28.00 -35.24 32.29
CA PRO A 42 28.99 -35.29 31.22
C PRO A 42 28.73 -34.28 30.10
N SER A 43 27.46 -34.08 29.71
CA SER A 43 27.14 -33.17 28.60
C SER A 43 26.91 -31.72 29.02
N GLY A 44 26.70 -31.47 30.31
CA GLY A 44 26.35 -30.17 30.88
C GLY A 44 24.91 -29.71 30.61
N ILE A 45 24.07 -30.53 29.96
CA ILE A 45 22.70 -30.14 29.61
C ILE A 45 21.81 -30.15 30.86
N ILE A 46 21.10 -29.04 31.08
CA ILE A 46 20.15 -28.87 32.19
C ILE A 46 18.75 -28.68 31.61
N ILE A 47 17.80 -29.46 32.09
CA ILE A 47 16.39 -29.38 31.70
C ILE A 47 15.56 -29.08 32.91
N ARG A 48 14.80 -27.98 32.84
CA ARG A 48 13.74 -27.65 33.78
C ARG A 48 12.40 -27.96 33.12
N PHE A 49 11.58 -28.81 33.74
CA PHE A 49 10.28 -29.21 33.19
C PHE A 49 9.17 -29.15 34.25
N SER A 50 8.05 -28.52 33.89
CA SER A 50 6.89 -28.34 34.76
C SER A 50 5.62 -28.17 33.93
N ARG A 51 4.93 -29.27 33.62
CA ARG A 51 3.70 -29.25 32.80
C ARG A 51 2.55 -30.02 33.42
N PHE A 52 2.84 -31.14 34.08
CA PHE A 52 1.83 -32.03 34.66
C PHE A 52 1.73 -31.82 36.18
N PRO A 53 0.56 -32.11 36.79
CA PRO A 53 0.38 -32.06 38.24
C PRO A 53 1.10 -33.19 38.98
N SER A 54 1.47 -34.28 38.28
CA SER A 54 2.21 -35.41 38.83
C SER A 54 3.71 -35.23 38.60
N LEU A 55 4.48 -35.33 39.69
CA LEU A 55 5.95 -35.29 39.65
C LEU A 55 6.51 -36.43 38.80
N TRP A 56 5.94 -37.63 38.90
CA TRP A 56 6.38 -38.79 38.12
C TRP A 56 6.21 -38.56 36.61
N CYS A 57 5.09 -37.98 36.18
CA CYS A 57 4.88 -37.60 34.79
C CYS A 57 5.89 -36.54 34.32
N ASN A 58 6.18 -35.54 35.16
CA ASN A 58 7.20 -34.53 34.86
C ASN A 58 8.60 -35.12 34.79
N ARG A 59 8.97 -36.08 35.66
CA ARG A 59 10.26 -36.79 35.62
C ARG A 59 10.44 -37.55 34.33
N ARG A 60 9.42 -38.34 33.96
CA ARG A 60 9.43 -39.11 32.72
C ARG A 60 9.56 -38.19 31.49
N ALA A 61 8.79 -37.12 31.43
CA ALA A 61 8.86 -36.15 30.34
C ALA A 61 10.21 -35.40 30.30
N ALA A 62 10.79 -35.06 31.46
CA ALA A 62 12.11 -34.43 31.53
C ALA A 62 13.21 -35.36 31.01
N ARG A 63 13.16 -36.66 31.34
CA ARG A 63 14.08 -37.68 30.83
C ARG A 63 13.94 -37.89 29.32
N GLU A 64 12.71 -37.94 28.81
CA GLU A 64 12.45 -38.01 27.37
C GLU A 64 13.01 -36.78 26.63
N LEU A 65 12.80 -35.58 27.18
CA LEU A 65 13.33 -34.35 26.60
C LEU A 65 14.87 -34.31 26.67
N LEU A 66 15.47 -34.79 27.76
CA LEU A 66 16.92 -34.92 27.88
C LEU A 66 17.49 -35.86 26.83
N ASN A 67 16.82 -36.99 26.61
CA ASN A 67 17.21 -37.96 25.62
C ASN A 67 17.24 -37.34 24.22
N LEU A 68 16.18 -36.62 23.85
CA LEU A 68 16.09 -35.94 22.55
C LEU A 68 17.17 -34.87 22.37
N ARG A 69 17.53 -34.15 23.44
CA ARG A 69 18.60 -33.14 23.40
C ARG A 69 19.99 -33.75 23.32
N LEU A 70 20.21 -34.89 23.97
CA LEU A 70 21.45 -35.65 23.87
C LEU A 70 21.60 -36.27 22.48
N GLU A 71 20.53 -36.88 21.97
CA GLU A 71 20.46 -37.39 20.60
C GLU A 71 20.78 -36.28 19.58
N GLU A 72 20.19 -35.09 19.75
CA GLU A 72 20.50 -33.91 18.92
C GLU A 72 21.97 -33.49 19.01
N LYS A 73 22.57 -33.53 20.21
CA LYS A 73 23.99 -33.18 20.40
C LYS A 73 24.94 -34.21 19.79
N LEU A 74 24.57 -35.48 19.77
CA LEU A 74 25.40 -36.59 19.26
C LEU A 74 25.27 -36.79 17.75
N LEU A 75 24.02 -36.80 17.25
CA LEU A 75 23.70 -37.15 15.86
C LEU A 75 23.42 -35.93 14.98
N GLY A 76 23.27 -34.73 15.56
CA GLY A 76 23.04 -33.49 14.82
C GLY A 76 21.77 -33.56 13.97
N GLU A 77 21.93 -33.40 12.66
CA GLU A 77 20.83 -33.40 11.68
C GLU A 77 20.13 -34.76 11.54
N GLU A 78 20.83 -35.86 11.82
CA GLU A 78 20.26 -37.21 11.76
C GLU A 78 19.38 -37.56 12.96
N SER A 79 19.45 -36.76 14.05
CA SER A 79 18.59 -36.93 15.22
C SER A 79 17.11 -36.72 14.91
N ARG A 80 16.21 -37.27 15.73
CA ARG A 80 14.76 -37.01 15.60
C ARG A 80 14.41 -35.52 15.57
N LEU A 81 15.06 -34.70 16.39
CA LEU A 81 14.85 -33.25 16.41
C LEU A 81 15.44 -32.58 15.16
N GLY A 82 16.60 -33.02 14.70
CA GLY A 82 17.25 -32.57 13.47
C GLY A 82 16.38 -32.81 12.23
N GLN A 83 15.90 -34.05 12.06
CA GLN A 83 15.01 -34.43 10.97
C GLN A 83 13.70 -33.61 10.99
N LEU A 84 13.11 -33.40 12.18
CA LEU A 84 11.90 -32.60 12.33
C LEU A 84 12.13 -31.12 11.96
N LYS A 85 13.27 -30.55 12.37
CA LYS A 85 13.68 -29.19 11.98
C LYS A 85 13.87 -29.06 10.48
N ALA A 86 14.62 -29.98 9.86
CA ALA A 86 14.86 -30.01 8.42
C ALA A 86 13.54 -30.13 7.62
N MET A 87 12.62 -30.98 8.08
CA MET A 87 11.28 -31.11 7.48
C MET A 87 10.45 -29.83 7.60
N LYS A 88 10.48 -29.16 8.76
CA LYS A 88 9.79 -27.88 8.97
C LYS A 88 10.35 -26.78 8.09
N GLU A 89 11.68 -26.70 7.98
CA GLU A 89 12.36 -25.73 7.12
C GLU A 89 12.08 -25.99 5.64
N ARG A 90 12.13 -27.25 5.19
CA ARG A 90 11.76 -27.63 3.81
C ARG A 90 10.33 -27.22 3.48
N ARG A 91 9.38 -27.40 4.41
CA ARG A 91 7.99 -26.95 4.25
C ARG A 91 7.88 -25.42 4.18
N SER A 92 8.60 -24.69 5.02
CA SER A 92 8.63 -23.22 5.00
C SER A 92 9.21 -22.70 3.68
N ARG A 93 10.38 -23.21 3.24
CA ARG A 93 11.00 -22.85 1.96
C ARG A 93 10.08 -23.15 0.77
N ARG A 94 9.35 -24.28 0.78
CA ARG A 94 8.36 -24.60 -0.26
C ARG A 94 7.21 -23.60 -0.30
N ARG A 95 6.68 -23.21 0.87
CA ARG A 95 5.63 -22.18 0.97
C ARG A 95 6.13 -20.83 0.49
N GLN A 96 7.32 -20.41 0.91
CA GLN A 96 7.92 -19.16 0.47
C GLN A 96 8.08 -19.13 -1.05
N ARG A 97 8.65 -20.18 -1.64
CA ARG A 97 8.78 -20.30 -3.11
C ARG A 97 7.43 -20.27 -3.84
N GLN A 98 6.37 -20.85 -3.25
CA GLN A 98 5.03 -20.79 -3.82
C GLN A 98 4.47 -19.37 -3.77
N ILE A 99 4.64 -18.68 -2.65
CA ILE A 99 4.24 -17.28 -2.47
C ILE A 99 5.01 -16.41 -3.48
N ASP A 100 6.34 -16.53 -3.55
CA ASP A 100 7.19 -15.78 -4.47
C ASP A 100 6.79 -16.03 -5.93
N ARG A 101 6.46 -17.28 -6.31
CA ARG A 101 5.96 -17.61 -7.66
C ARG A 101 4.59 -16.99 -7.95
N LEU A 102 3.68 -17.00 -6.98
CA LEU A 102 2.35 -16.39 -7.13
C LEU A 102 2.45 -14.86 -7.22
N LEU A 103 3.30 -14.25 -6.40
CA LEU A 103 3.62 -12.82 -6.45
C LEU A 103 4.29 -12.46 -7.77
N ALA A 104 5.27 -13.25 -8.24
CA ALA A 104 5.91 -13.02 -9.52
C ALA A 104 4.94 -13.17 -10.71
N LYS A 105 4.05 -14.18 -10.70
CA LYS A 105 2.98 -14.32 -11.71
C LYS A 105 1.97 -13.18 -11.65
N SER A 106 1.56 -12.77 -10.46
CA SER A 106 0.63 -11.65 -10.26
C SER A 106 1.26 -10.34 -10.74
N ASN A 107 2.53 -10.10 -10.39
CA ASN A 107 3.29 -8.93 -10.82
C ASN A 107 3.58 -8.96 -12.32
N ALA A 108 3.91 -10.11 -12.91
CA ALA A 108 4.11 -10.25 -14.35
C ALA A 108 2.80 -10.07 -15.13
N ALA A 109 1.67 -10.59 -14.64
CA ALA A 109 0.35 -10.36 -15.23
C ALA A 109 -0.10 -8.90 -15.07
N LYS A 110 0.22 -8.26 -13.94
CA LYS A 110 -0.02 -6.84 -13.69
C LYS A 110 0.88 -5.96 -14.56
N LEU A 111 2.14 -6.35 -14.77
CA LEU A 111 3.10 -5.67 -15.64
C LEU A 111 2.70 -5.80 -17.11
N GLN A 112 2.34 -7.01 -17.57
CA GLN A 112 1.83 -7.25 -18.93
C GLN A 112 0.52 -6.51 -19.21
N ARG A 113 -0.37 -6.40 -18.23
CA ARG A 113 -1.62 -5.60 -18.33
C ARG A 113 -1.36 -4.09 -18.25
N SER A 114 -0.29 -3.65 -17.57
CA SER A 114 0.14 -2.26 -17.47
C SER A 114 0.93 -1.78 -18.70
N THR A 115 1.53 -2.68 -19.49
CA THR A 115 2.34 -2.33 -20.69
C THR A 115 1.56 -1.72 -21.85
N GLN A 116 0.24 -1.57 -21.73
CA GLN A 116 -0.50 -0.70 -22.63
C GLN A 116 -1.41 0.22 -21.82
N ASN A 117 -0.79 1.21 -21.17
CA ASN A 117 -1.44 2.44 -20.74
C ASN A 117 -2.03 3.15 -21.96
N ASP A 118 -3.13 2.64 -22.48
CA ASP A 118 -3.82 3.13 -23.67
C ASP A 118 -4.69 4.34 -23.29
N TYR A 119 -4.03 5.36 -22.74
CA TYR A 119 -4.64 6.62 -22.32
C TYR A 119 -5.42 7.22 -23.48
N LEU A 120 -4.84 7.17 -24.69
CA LEU A 120 -5.44 7.71 -25.89
C LEU A 120 -6.79 7.06 -26.18
N SER A 121 -6.88 5.73 -26.19
CA SER A 121 -8.15 5.06 -26.49
C SER A 121 -9.21 5.33 -25.44
N PHE A 122 -8.83 5.43 -24.15
CA PHE A 122 -9.74 5.83 -23.09
C PHE A 122 -10.22 7.29 -23.25
N LEU A 123 -9.28 8.23 -23.44
CA LEU A 123 -9.56 9.65 -23.62
C LEU A 123 -10.41 9.93 -24.86
N LYS A 124 -10.31 9.10 -25.90
CA LYS A 124 -11.17 9.16 -27.08
C LYS A 124 -12.52 8.47 -26.89
N GLY A 125 -12.74 7.78 -25.77
CA GLY A 125 -13.93 6.98 -25.51
C GLY A 125 -14.03 5.69 -26.33
N LEU A 126 -12.93 5.24 -26.94
CA LEU A 126 -12.89 4.02 -27.76
C LEU A 126 -12.81 2.76 -26.91
N LYS A 127 -12.15 2.85 -25.75
CA LYS A 127 -12.03 1.75 -24.78
C LYS A 127 -12.51 2.23 -23.41
N PRO A 128 -13.14 1.35 -22.62
CA PRO A 128 -13.44 1.68 -21.23
C PRO A 128 -12.16 1.72 -20.39
N LEU A 129 -12.31 2.27 -19.20
CA LEU A 129 -11.33 2.21 -18.15
C LEU A 129 -10.98 0.74 -17.83
N PRO A 130 -9.70 0.39 -17.63
CA PRO A 130 -9.31 -0.99 -17.38
C PRO A 130 -9.97 -1.55 -16.11
N PRO A 131 -10.23 -2.87 -16.03
CA PRO A 131 -10.89 -3.51 -14.88
C PRO A 131 -10.22 -3.19 -13.54
N GLU A 132 -8.89 -3.03 -13.52
CA GLU A 132 -8.09 -2.68 -12.36
C GLU A 132 -8.45 -1.29 -11.80
N ALA A 133 -8.64 -0.32 -12.68
CA ALA A 133 -9.03 1.02 -12.30
C ALA A 133 -10.51 1.08 -11.90
N VAL A 134 -11.38 0.31 -12.57
CA VAL A 134 -12.79 0.15 -12.17
C VAL A 134 -12.90 -0.51 -10.79
N ALA A 135 -12.01 -1.46 -10.46
CA ALA A 135 -11.98 -2.12 -9.16
C ALA A 135 -11.71 -1.15 -7.99
N GLN A 136 -10.99 -0.06 -8.25
CA GLN A 136 -10.77 1.01 -7.26
C GLN A 136 -12.03 1.84 -7.01
N ILE A 137 -12.92 1.99 -7.99
CA ILE A 137 -14.17 2.75 -7.82
C ILE A 137 -15.14 1.96 -6.92
N GLU A 138 -15.78 2.63 -5.97
CA GLU A 138 -16.78 1.99 -5.11
C GLU A 138 -17.98 1.46 -5.91
N PRO A 139 -18.51 0.26 -5.59
CA PRO A 139 -19.65 -0.33 -6.28
C PRO A 139 -20.90 0.57 -6.32
N THR A 140 -21.14 1.35 -5.27
CA THR A 140 -22.24 2.33 -5.17
C THR A 140 -22.11 3.47 -6.17
N CYS A 141 -20.89 3.78 -6.59
CA CYS A 141 -20.57 4.83 -7.56
C CYS A 141 -20.39 4.29 -8.99
N ARG A 142 -20.55 2.98 -9.20
CA ARG A 142 -20.61 2.39 -10.54
C ARG A 142 -22.06 2.51 -11.00
N THR A 143 -22.30 3.18 -12.12
CA THR A 143 -23.63 3.23 -12.74
C THR A 143 -24.20 1.82 -12.83
N PHE A 144 -25.52 1.67 -12.60
CA PHE A 144 -26.25 0.44 -12.24
C PHE A 144 -26.12 -0.78 -13.19
N SER A 145 -25.28 -0.75 -14.22
CA SER A 145 -25.05 -1.89 -15.10
C SER A 145 -23.58 -2.30 -15.03
N GLY A 146 -23.32 -3.61 -15.06
CA GLY A 146 -21.98 -4.18 -15.21
C GLY A 146 -21.34 -3.87 -16.57
N GLN A 147 -21.52 -2.65 -17.09
CA GLN A 147 -20.97 -2.17 -18.34
C GLN A 147 -19.71 -1.34 -18.08
N ASN A 148 -18.68 -1.71 -18.83
CA ASN A 148 -17.58 -0.87 -19.30
C ASN A 148 -17.69 0.62 -18.93
N PHE A 149 -16.77 1.09 -18.07
CA PHE A 149 -16.75 2.47 -17.58
C PHE A 149 -16.03 3.39 -18.58
N PHE A 150 -16.77 4.18 -19.36
CA PHE A 150 -16.20 5.07 -20.39
C PHE A 150 -15.98 6.50 -19.88
N ILE A 151 -15.17 7.26 -20.62
CA ILE A 151 -14.97 8.70 -20.33
C ILE A 151 -16.26 9.51 -20.46
N SER A 152 -17.18 9.11 -21.35
CA SER A 152 -18.50 9.74 -21.47
C SER A 152 -19.35 9.57 -20.21
N THR A 153 -19.21 8.44 -19.50
CA THR A 153 -19.87 8.18 -18.23
C THR A 153 -19.43 9.18 -17.15
N LEU A 154 -18.16 9.59 -17.18
CA LEU A 154 -17.62 10.60 -16.25
C LEU A 154 -18.16 12.02 -16.50
N PHE A 155 -18.50 12.34 -17.75
CA PHE A 155 -18.97 13.67 -18.16
C PHE A 155 -20.47 13.71 -18.47
N GLY A 156 -21.20 12.64 -18.17
CA GLY A 156 -22.63 12.52 -18.41
C GLY A 156 -23.47 13.33 -17.41
N ALA A 157 -24.78 13.06 -17.38
CA ALA A 157 -25.76 13.76 -16.55
C ALA A 157 -25.49 13.70 -15.03
N GLU A 158 -24.58 12.84 -14.59
CA GLU A 158 -24.21 12.61 -13.19
C GLU A 158 -22.83 13.22 -12.82
N CYS A 159 -22.44 14.36 -13.41
CA CYS A 159 -21.18 15.04 -13.09
C CYS A 159 -20.98 15.34 -11.59
N ASN A 160 -22.05 15.32 -10.78
CA ASN A 160 -22.02 15.43 -9.32
C ASN A 160 -21.37 14.24 -8.58
N ASN A 161 -21.11 13.11 -9.26
CA ASN A 161 -20.57 11.90 -8.64
C ASN A 161 -19.04 11.78 -8.70
N TRP A 162 -18.33 12.76 -9.29
CA TRP A 162 -16.87 12.72 -9.39
C TRP A 162 -16.16 12.65 -8.03
N TRP A 163 -16.63 13.43 -7.05
CA TRP A 163 -16.00 13.45 -5.73
C TRP A 163 -16.11 12.09 -5.01
N PRO A 164 -17.30 11.48 -4.85
CA PRO A 164 -17.42 10.12 -4.29
C PRO A 164 -16.56 9.08 -5.03
N ILE A 165 -16.54 9.10 -6.36
CA ILE A 165 -15.75 8.18 -7.19
C ILE A 165 -14.26 8.30 -6.83
N LEU A 166 -13.72 9.53 -6.83
CA LEU A 166 -12.31 9.78 -6.56
C LEU A 166 -11.95 9.49 -5.10
N GLN A 167 -12.81 9.85 -4.15
CA GLN A 167 -12.58 9.62 -2.73
C GLN A 167 -12.55 8.12 -2.41
N GLY A 168 -13.49 7.34 -2.95
CA GLY A 168 -13.52 5.89 -2.80
C GLY A 168 -12.30 5.23 -3.44
N ALA A 169 -11.97 5.63 -4.68
CA ALA A 169 -10.82 5.09 -5.40
C ALA A 169 -9.48 5.44 -4.74
N PHE A 170 -9.35 6.67 -4.23
CA PHE A 170 -8.17 7.11 -3.48
C PHE A 170 -8.01 6.35 -2.17
N SER A 171 -9.11 6.14 -1.44
CA SER A 171 -9.08 5.34 -0.22
C SER A 171 -8.61 3.92 -0.53
N ARG A 172 -9.19 3.23 -1.52
CA ARG A 172 -8.78 1.86 -1.89
C ARG A 172 -7.35 1.76 -2.39
N ALA A 173 -6.88 2.73 -3.18
CA ALA A 173 -5.51 2.75 -3.66
C ALA A 173 -4.48 2.85 -2.51
N ASN A 174 -4.87 3.43 -1.38
CA ASN A 174 -4.00 3.66 -0.22
C ASN A 174 -4.31 2.71 0.97
N MET A 175 -5.35 1.86 0.92
CA MET A 175 -5.72 0.90 1.97
C MET A 175 -4.76 -0.30 2.06
N SER A 176 -3.93 -0.56 1.05
CA SER A 176 -3.04 -1.73 1.01
C SER A 176 -1.77 -1.61 1.88
N PHE A 177 -1.65 -0.58 2.72
CA PHE A 177 -0.50 -0.39 3.63
C PHE A 177 -0.81 -0.66 5.11
N SER A 178 -2.03 -1.08 5.47
CA SER A 178 -2.45 -1.20 6.87
C SER A 178 -2.89 -2.60 7.32
N GLN A 179 -2.64 -3.66 6.54
CA GLN A 179 -3.10 -5.02 6.90
C GLN A 179 -2.10 -5.89 7.67
N ASP A 180 -0.87 -5.44 7.91
CA ASP A 180 0.01 -6.07 8.89
C ASP A 180 0.08 -5.18 10.12
N GLY A 181 -0.60 -5.61 11.19
CA GLY A 181 -0.62 -4.94 12.50
C GLY A 181 0.74 -4.93 13.20
N ILE A 182 1.71 -4.24 12.61
CA ILE A 182 2.98 -3.90 13.21
C ILE A 182 3.08 -2.37 13.19
N THR A 183 2.88 -1.77 14.36
CA THR A 183 3.25 -0.37 14.62
C THR A 183 4.77 -0.25 14.55
N VAL A 184 5.29 -0.07 13.34
CA VAL A 184 6.67 0.41 13.15
C VAL A 184 6.66 1.92 13.31
N GLY A 185 7.40 2.40 14.29
CA GLY A 185 7.50 3.80 14.65
C GLY A 185 7.92 4.72 13.50
N SER A 186 7.34 5.91 13.54
CA SER A 186 7.83 7.20 13.03
C SER A 186 9.13 7.13 12.22
N SER A 187 9.02 7.25 10.88
CA SER A 187 9.99 7.82 9.90
C SER A 187 9.89 7.16 8.51
N THR A 188 8.68 6.90 8.00
CA THR A 188 8.50 6.43 6.63
C THR A 188 7.66 7.45 5.88
N THR A 189 8.20 7.96 4.77
CA THR A 189 7.47 8.77 3.80
C THR A 189 6.23 8.00 3.38
N ASN A 190 5.04 8.37 3.89
CA ASN A 190 3.77 7.80 3.45
C ASN A 190 3.65 8.04 1.95
N PHE A 191 3.95 7.03 1.14
CA PHE A 191 3.75 7.08 -0.30
C PHE A 191 2.25 7.10 -0.54
N VAL A 192 1.75 8.24 -1.03
CA VAL A 192 0.35 8.43 -1.36
C VAL A 192 0.20 8.13 -2.85
N PHE A 193 -0.58 7.11 -3.19
CA PHE A 193 -0.85 6.71 -4.57
C PHE A 193 -2.10 7.44 -5.11
N LEU A 194 -2.01 7.88 -6.36
CA LEU A 194 -3.17 8.39 -7.08
C LEU A 194 -4.05 7.24 -7.57
N PRO A 195 -5.37 7.44 -7.69
CA PRO A 195 -6.24 6.46 -8.31
C PRO A 195 -5.88 6.31 -9.80
N LEU A 196 -5.96 5.07 -10.32
CA LEU A 196 -5.68 4.80 -11.73
C LEU A 196 -6.60 5.59 -12.66
N LEU A 197 -7.86 5.78 -12.28
CA LEU A 197 -8.78 6.67 -13.00
C LEU A 197 -8.16 8.05 -13.26
N PHE A 198 -7.49 8.60 -12.24
CA PHE A 198 -6.87 9.91 -12.32
C PHE A 198 -5.63 9.92 -13.23
N GLU A 199 -4.87 8.82 -13.25
CA GLU A 199 -3.73 8.65 -14.16
C GLU A 199 -4.16 8.57 -15.63
N TYR A 200 -5.32 7.98 -15.91
CA TYR A 200 -5.90 7.92 -17.26
C TYR A 200 -6.52 9.26 -17.71
N LEU A 201 -7.08 10.04 -16.79
CA LEU A 201 -7.60 11.38 -17.08
C LEU A 201 -6.49 12.42 -17.28
N PHE A 202 -5.39 12.27 -16.56
CA PHE A 202 -4.22 13.15 -16.64
C PHE A 202 -2.96 12.32 -16.94
N PRO A 203 -2.74 11.95 -18.21
CA PRO A 203 -1.59 11.14 -18.61
C PRO A 203 -0.27 11.85 -18.30
N LEU A 204 0.66 11.13 -17.69
CA LEU A 204 2.02 11.55 -17.43
C LEU A 204 2.87 10.28 -17.21
N PRO A 205 4.03 10.14 -17.88
CA PRO A 205 4.89 8.98 -17.74
C PRO A 205 5.30 8.77 -16.28
N THR A 206 5.18 7.53 -15.81
CA THR A 206 5.65 7.17 -14.46
C THR A 206 7.13 6.81 -14.53
N VAL A 207 7.93 7.37 -13.62
CA VAL A 207 9.36 7.02 -13.52
C VAL A 207 9.45 5.59 -13.02
N SER A 208 9.60 4.64 -13.93
CA SER A 208 9.85 3.22 -13.63
C SER A 208 11.29 2.86 -14.02
N SER A 209 11.87 1.89 -13.31
CA SER A 209 13.21 1.37 -13.61
C SER A 209 13.30 0.54 -14.89
N ASN A 210 12.19 0.39 -15.63
CA ASN A 210 12.13 -0.39 -16.87
C ASN A 210 12.04 0.54 -18.09
N GLU A 211 13.11 0.59 -18.89
CA GLU A 211 13.24 1.49 -20.04
C GLU A 211 12.15 1.28 -21.09
N GLU A 212 11.73 0.03 -21.33
CA GLU A 212 10.69 -0.30 -22.32
C GLU A 212 9.31 0.25 -21.93
N SER A 213 8.96 0.20 -20.64
CA SER A 213 7.69 0.75 -20.13
C SER A 213 7.65 2.27 -20.25
N CYS A 214 8.77 2.93 -19.96
CA CYS A 214 8.92 4.38 -20.09
C CYS A 214 8.76 4.83 -21.54
N HIS A 215 9.34 4.10 -22.50
CA HIS A 215 9.22 4.43 -23.92
C HIS A 215 7.76 4.34 -24.43
N SER A 216 7.04 3.29 -24.05
CA SER A 216 5.62 3.10 -24.41
C SER A 216 4.72 4.22 -23.86
N ASP A 217 4.91 4.59 -22.58
CA ASP A 217 4.16 5.68 -21.94
C ASP A 217 4.44 7.04 -22.59
N ASN A 218 5.70 7.32 -22.93
CA ASN A 218 6.07 8.53 -23.65
C ASN A 218 5.44 8.58 -25.05
N LEU A 219 5.42 7.46 -25.78
CA LEU A 219 4.77 7.39 -27.08
C LEU A 219 3.26 7.64 -26.99
N GLN A 220 2.58 7.06 -25.99
CA GLN A 220 1.15 7.29 -25.74
C GLN A 220 0.86 8.75 -25.40
N LEU A 221 1.69 9.38 -24.57
CA LEU A 221 1.59 10.81 -24.25
C LEU A 221 1.78 11.67 -25.50
N GLU A 222 2.75 11.34 -26.36
CA GLU A 222 3.00 12.04 -27.62
C GLU A 222 1.80 11.93 -28.57
N ARG A 223 1.14 10.77 -28.61
CA ARG A 223 -0.09 10.60 -29.39
C ARG A 223 -1.25 11.43 -28.81
N CYS A 224 -1.41 11.46 -27.49
CA CYS A 224 -2.43 12.29 -26.83
C CYS A 224 -2.22 13.78 -27.12
N ARG A 225 -0.96 14.24 -27.16
CA ARG A 225 -0.59 15.62 -27.47
C ARG A 225 -1.04 16.06 -28.88
N HIS A 226 -1.15 15.13 -29.82
CA HIS A 226 -1.54 15.42 -31.21
C HIS A 226 -3.00 15.08 -31.53
N ASP A 227 -3.78 14.55 -30.58
CA ASP A 227 -5.17 14.17 -30.80
C ASP A 227 -6.13 15.19 -30.15
N MET A 228 -6.87 15.92 -31.00
CA MET A 228 -7.76 16.99 -30.53
C MET A 228 -8.88 16.49 -29.61
N VAL A 229 -9.39 15.28 -29.84
CA VAL A 229 -10.48 14.71 -29.01
C VAL A 229 -9.96 14.41 -27.62
N ALA A 230 -8.77 13.81 -27.53
CA ALA A 230 -8.12 13.55 -26.26
C ALA A 230 -7.85 14.86 -25.49
N LEU A 231 -7.30 15.89 -26.15
CA LEU A 231 -7.03 17.18 -25.53
C LEU A 231 -8.31 17.86 -24.99
N VAL A 232 -9.39 17.87 -25.78
CA VAL A 232 -10.69 18.44 -25.34
C VAL A 232 -11.22 17.70 -24.12
N ASN A 233 -11.10 16.37 -24.08
CA ASN A 233 -11.55 15.59 -22.93
C ASN A 233 -10.67 15.78 -21.70
N VAL A 234 -9.35 16.00 -21.86
CA VAL A 234 -8.47 16.41 -20.75
C VAL A 234 -8.84 17.81 -20.24
N GLN A 235 -9.15 18.76 -21.12
CA GLN A 235 -9.62 20.09 -20.72
C GLN A 235 -10.95 20.02 -19.96
N ARG A 236 -11.89 19.18 -20.40
CA ARG A 236 -13.14 18.90 -19.68
C ARG A 236 -12.86 18.28 -18.31
N ALA A 237 -12.00 17.26 -18.24
CA ALA A 237 -11.55 16.66 -16.99
C ALA A 237 -10.98 17.71 -16.04
N PHE A 238 -10.17 18.64 -16.56
CA PHE A 238 -9.56 19.70 -15.78
C PHE A 238 -10.60 20.70 -15.24
N ARG A 239 -11.62 21.06 -16.03
CA ARG A 239 -12.74 21.90 -15.57
C ARG A 239 -13.49 21.24 -14.42
N CYS A 240 -13.93 20.00 -14.60
CA CYS A 240 -14.60 19.23 -13.56
C CYS A 240 -13.72 19.09 -12.31
N PHE A 241 -12.42 18.83 -12.49
CA PHE A 241 -11.46 18.75 -11.39
C PHE A 241 -11.38 20.06 -10.59
N CYS A 242 -11.36 21.21 -11.26
CA CYS A 242 -11.34 22.52 -10.58
C CYS A 242 -12.61 22.75 -9.75
N GLU A 243 -13.77 22.40 -10.30
CA GLU A 243 -15.06 22.54 -9.63
C GLU A 243 -15.13 21.71 -8.35
N LEU A 244 -14.45 20.55 -8.29
CA LEU A 244 -14.35 19.75 -7.05
C LEU A 244 -13.76 20.51 -5.87
N PHE A 245 -12.94 21.53 -6.13
CA PHE A 245 -12.33 22.37 -5.10
C PHE A 245 -12.99 23.74 -4.99
N GLY A 246 -14.17 23.94 -5.59
CA GLY A 246 -14.85 25.24 -5.63
C GLY A 246 -14.09 26.28 -6.45
N LEU A 247 -13.41 25.84 -7.50
CA LEU A 247 -12.70 26.70 -8.44
C LEU A 247 -13.37 26.62 -9.81
N ARG A 248 -13.18 27.67 -10.62
CA ARG A 248 -13.66 27.73 -12.00
C ARG A 248 -12.61 28.34 -12.90
N LEU A 249 -12.59 27.91 -14.16
CA LEU A 249 -11.83 28.58 -15.21
C LEU A 249 -12.64 29.75 -15.75
N LYS A 250 -12.02 30.92 -15.81
CA LYS A 250 -12.54 32.12 -16.44
C LYS A 250 -11.74 32.37 -17.71
N GLU A 251 -12.43 32.48 -18.85
CA GLU A 251 -11.82 32.92 -20.10
C GLU A 251 -11.43 34.39 -19.99
N LEU A 252 -10.20 34.69 -20.41
CA LEU A 252 -9.67 36.04 -20.49
C LEU A 252 -9.90 36.53 -21.92
N ALA A 253 -10.48 37.72 -22.05
CA ALA A 253 -10.62 38.39 -23.35
C ALA A 253 -9.21 38.54 -23.96
N SER A 254 -9.04 38.01 -25.17
CA SER A 254 -7.79 38.14 -25.91
C SER A 254 -7.75 39.52 -26.55
N VAL A 255 -6.66 40.24 -26.32
CA VAL A 255 -6.39 41.49 -27.04
C VAL A 255 -5.52 41.22 -28.27
N ASP A 256 -4.56 40.26 -28.23
CA ASP A 256 -3.65 39.97 -29.36
C ASP A 256 -3.03 38.54 -29.37
N SER A 257 -3.58 37.55 -28.65
CA SER A 257 -2.99 36.19 -28.57
C SER A 257 -4.02 35.04 -28.49
N LEU A 258 -3.57 33.78 -28.36
CA LEU A 258 -4.44 32.66 -27.98
C LEU A 258 -5.30 33.03 -26.75
N PRO A 259 -6.58 32.63 -26.68
CA PRO A 259 -7.47 32.97 -25.56
C PRO A 259 -6.85 32.47 -24.25
N GLY A 260 -6.62 33.39 -23.32
CA GLY A 260 -6.07 33.08 -22.01
C GLY A 260 -7.13 32.48 -21.10
N VAL A 261 -6.71 31.68 -20.12
CA VAL A 261 -7.61 31.19 -19.05
C VAL A 261 -7.03 31.54 -17.69
N ALA A 262 -7.91 31.90 -16.75
CA ALA A 262 -7.56 32.20 -15.37
C ALA A 262 -8.36 31.31 -14.43
N LEU A 263 -7.66 30.60 -13.54
CA LEU A 263 -8.28 29.83 -12.48
C LEU A 263 -8.65 30.78 -11.32
N VAL A 264 -9.93 30.80 -10.95
CA VAL A 264 -10.47 31.69 -9.92
C VAL A 264 -11.35 30.91 -8.94
N THR A 265 -11.52 31.45 -7.74
CA THR A 265 -12.45 30.92 -6.75
C THR A 265 -13.88 31.12 -7.20
N ASP A 266 -14.73 30.11 -7.04
CA ASP A 266 -16.13 30.16 -7.46
C ASP A 266 -17.05 30.50 -6.28
N GLY A 267 -17.11 31.78 -5.91
CA GLY A 267 -18.09 32.31 -4.95
C GLY A 267 -18.28 31.47 -3.68
N ALA A 268 -19.53 31.05 -3.43
CA ALA A 268 -19.91 30.23 -2.28
C ALA A 268 -19.34 28.79 -2.36
N ASN A 269 -19.21 28.23 -3.58
CA ASN A 269 -18.66 26.88 -3.78
C ASN A 269 -17.21 26.79 -3.27
N TRP A 270 -16.43 27.86 -3.41
CA TRP A 270 -15.08 27.92 -2.83
C TRP A 270 -15.10 27.74 -1.31
N LEU A 271 -16.07 28.34 -0.60
CA LEU A 271 -16.14 28.27 0.85
C LEU A 271 -16.54 26.87 1.31
N GLU A 272 -17.54 26.27 0.66
CA GLU A 272 -18.04 24.93 0.99
C GLU A 272 -17.00 23.83 0.70
N LEU A 273 -16.34 23.92 -0.45
CA LEU A 273 -15.45 22.87 -0.93
C LEU A 273 -13.99 23.07 -0.52
N LYS A 274 -13.66 24.16 0.20
CA LYS A 274 -12.30 24.48 0.63
C LYS A 274 -11.64 23.36 1.43
N ALA A 275 -12.42 22.65 2.24
CA ALA A 275 -11.93 21.53 3.05
C ALA A 275 -11.34 20.38 2.21
N ARG A 276 -11.71 20.28 0.93
CA ARG A 276 -11.10 19.33 -0.02
C ARG A 276 -9.68 19.74 -0.41
N MET A 277 -9.39 21.04 -0.44
CA MET A 277 -8.08 21.61 -0.77
C MET A 277 -7.13 21.55 0.43
N ALA A 278 -7.59 22.02 1.58
CA ALA A 278 -6.75 22.20 2.76
C ALA A 278 -7.44 21.70 4.03
N ASP A 279 -6.66 21.04 4.89
CA ASP A 279 -7.13 20.62 6.19
C ASP A 279 -7.35 21.85 7.09
N PRO A 280 -8.56 22.05 7.66
CA PRO A 280 -8.87 23.18 8.52
C PRO A 280 -8.00 23.24 9.79
N LEU A 281 -7.51 22.09 10.27
CA LEU A 281 -6.76 21.99 11.53
C LEU A 281 -5.28 22.35 11.33
N ASP A 282 -4.67 21.78 10.30
CA ASP A 282 -3.22 21.88 10.09
C ASP A 282 -2.82 22.98 9.09
N GLY A 283 -3.78 23.53 8.32
CA GLY A 283 -3.54 24.51 7.27
C GLY A 283 -2.68 23.99 6.10
N ARG A 284 -2.49 22.66 6.04
CA ARG A 284 -1.74 21.90 5.02
C ARG A 284 -2.68 21.40 3.92
N PRO A 285 -2.16 21.07 2.72
CA PRO A 285 -3.02 20.52 1.68
C PRO A 285 -3.47 19.12 2.09
N THR A 286 -4.70 18.74 1.72
CA THR A 286 -5.17 17.37 1.93
C THR A 286 -4.27 16.36 1.21
N ALA A 287 -4.25 15.11 1.68
CA ALA A 287 -3.41 14.07 1.05
C ALA A 287 -3.71 13.93 -0.46
N PHE A 288 -4.99 13.99 -0.84
CA PHE A 288 -5.41 13.98 -2.23
C PHE A 288 -4.94 15.22 -3.01
N ALA A 289 -5.21 16.44 -2.49
CA ALA A 289 -4.78 17.68 -3.14
C ALA A 289 -3.26 17.74 -3.34
N ARG A 290 -2.48 17.25 -2.36
CA ARG A 290 -1.02 17.22 -2.40
C ARG A 290 -0.47 16.44 -3.60
N VAL A 291 -1.12 15.34 -4.00
CA VAL A 291 -0.68 14.50 -5.12
C VAL A 291 -1.39 14.81 -6.45
N ALA A 292 -2.67 15.19 -6.38
CA ALA A 292 -3.49 15.43 -7.56
C ALA A 292 -3.08 16.71 -8.31
N TRP A 293 -2.88 17.83 -7.61
CA TRP A 293 -2.55 19.10 -8.26
C TRP A 293 -1.23 19.08 -9.03
N PRO A 294 -0.12 18.51 -8.49
CA PRO A 294 1.10 18.31 -9.27
C PRO A 294 0.88 17.43 -10.50
N ARG A 295 0.17 16.30 -10.37
CA ARG A 295 -0.13 15.40 -11.50
C ARG A 295 -0.88 16.13 -12.62
N VAL A 296 -1.94 16.87 -12.28
CA VAL A 296 -2.71 17.67 -13.23
C VAL A 296 -1.82 18.71 -13.90
N TYR A 297 -1.07 19.50 -13.13
CA TYR A 297 -0.20 20.53 -13.66
C TYR A 297 0.81 19.98 -14.68
N PHE A 298 1.53 18.91 -14.31
CA PHE A 298 2.54 18.33 -15.18
C PHE A 298 1.94 17.66 -16.40
N SER A 299 0.79 16.98 -16.27
CA SER A 299 0.06 16.39 -17.40
C SER A 299 -0.37 17.46 -18.42
N LEU A 300 -1.00 18.55 -17.95
CA LEU A 300 -1.40 19.68 -18.80
C LEU A 300 -0.19 20.25 -19.56
N ARG A 301 0.95 20.44 -18.89
CA ARG A 301 2.17 20.92 -19.51
C ARG A 301 2.71 19.93 -20.56
N ALA A 302 2.75 18.64 -20.25
CA ALA A 302 3.21 17.59 -21.15
C ALA A 302 2.33 17.49 -22.42
N LEU A 303 1.04 17.75 -22.29
CA LEU A 303 0.05 17.78 -23.37
C LEU A 303 -0.04 19.12 -24.11
N LYS A 304 0.84 20.09 -23.80
CA LYS A 304 0.86 21.45 -24.38
C LYS A 304 -0.41 22.28 -24.11
N LEU A 305 -1.17 21.96 -23.06
CA LEU A 305 -2.26 22.79 -22.52
C LEU A 305 -1.68 23.89 -21.61
N ILE A 306 -0.87 24.77 -22.22
CA ILE A 306 -0.08 25.79 -21.52
C ILE A 306 -0.94 26.85 -20.82
N PRO A 307 -2.04 27.36 -21.41
CA PRO A 307 -2.92 28.31 -20.73
C PRO A 307 -3.46 27.76 -19.42
N GLU A 308 -3.96 26.52 -19.44
CA GLU A 308 -4.51 25.81 -18.27
C GLU A 308 -3.43 25.58 -17.22
N ALA A 309 -2.28 25.02 -17.59
CA ALA A 309 -1.18 24.79 -16.65
C ALA A 309 -0.67 26.09 -16.01
N THR A 310 -0.59 27.16 -16.80
CA THR A 310 -0.18 28.49 -16.31
C THR A 310 -1.21 29.04 -15.32
N SER A 311 -2.51 28.86 -15.60
CA SER A 311 -3.60 29.29 -14.72
C SER A 311 -3.54 28.62 -13.33
N VAL A 312 -3.14 27.34 -13.27
CA VAL A 312 -2.92 26.62 -12.00
C VAL A 312 -1.78 27.27 -11.22
N LYS A 313 -0.62 27.48 -11.88
CA LYS A 313 0.55 28.07 -11.23
C LYS A 313 0.29 29.50 -10.76
N THR A 314 -0.43 30.30 -11.52
CA THR A 314 -0.79 31.68 -11.15
C THR A 314 -1.80 31.71 -10.01
N PHE A 315 -2.77 30.80 -9.96
CA PHE A 315 -3.70 30.66 -8.84
C PHE A 315 -2.97 30.41 -7.51
N PHE A 316 -2.11 29.40 -7.45
CA PHE A 316 -1.38 29.09 -6.20
C PHE A 316 -0.44 30.23 -5.81
N ARG A 317 0.24 30.90 -6.76
CA ARG A 317 1.05 32.09 -6.47
C ARG A 317 0.20 33.23 -5.87
N ARG A 318 -1.00 33.47 -6.40
CA ARG A 318 -1.92 34.49 -5.89
C ARG A 318 -2.36 34.16 -4.47
N GLU A 319 -2.69 32.90 -4.18
CA GLU A 319 -3.07 32.46 -2.83
C GLU A 319 -1.94 32.63 -1.81
N VAL A 320 -0.70 32.30 -2.20
CA VAL A 320 0.48 32.55 -1.36
C VAL A 320 0.67 34.04 -1.10
N ARG A 321 0.57 34.89 -2.13
CA ARG A 321 0.78 36.34 -2.02
C ARG A 321 -0.31 37.05 -1.21
N LYS A 322 -1.58 36.69 -1.43
CA LYS A 322 -2.73 37.38 -0.85
C LYS A 322 -3.05 36.90 0.56
N HIS A 323 -2.92 35.60 0.82
CA HIS A 323 -3.39 34.99 2.07
C HIS A 323 -2.27 34.34 2.88
N GLY A 324 -1.04 34.22 2.34
CA GLY A 324 0.06 33.56 3.04
C GLY A 324 -0.13 32.05 3.23
N SER A 325 -1.13 31.46 2.56
CA SER A 325 -1.62 30.09 2.71
C SER A 325 -0.51 29.03 2.65
N ASN A 326 -0.32 28.28 3.73
CA ASN A 326 0.71 27.22 3.80
C ASN A 326 0.43 26.08 2.82
N TRP A 327 -0.83 25.65 2.68
CA TRP A 327 -1.23 24.65 1.67
C TRP A 327 -0.86 25.06 0.25
N ALA A 328 -1.05 26.33 -0.11
CA ALA A 328 -0.72 26.85 -1.44
C ALA A 328 0.79 26.91 -1.65
N LYS A 329 1.57 27.28 -0.61
CA LYS A 329 3.05 27.27 -0.65
C LYS A 329 3.58 25.86 -0.92
N GLU A 330 3.03 24.86 -0.25
CA GLU A 330 3.45 23.46 -0.39
C GLU A 330 3.19 22.93 -1.81
N ILE A 331 1.97 23.10 -2.32
CA ILE A 331 1.63 22.67 -3.70
C ILE A 331 2.48 23.43 -4.72
N LEU A 332 2.64 24.75 -4.57
CA LEU A 332 3.44 25.57 -5.48
C LEU A 332 4.92 25.14 -5.49
N LYS A 333 5.46 24.75 -4.34
CA LYS A 333 6.84 24.23 -4.22
C LYS A 333 7.00 22.93 -5.01
N THR A 334 6.03 22.02 -4.93
CA THR A 334 6.05 20.75 -5.71
C THR A 334 5.95 21.03 -7.21
N ILE A 335 5.01 21.87 -7.62
CA ILE A 335 4.80 22.25 -9.03
C ILE A 335 6.01 22.99 -9.62
N SER A 336 6.73 23.77 -8.81
CA SER A 336 7.87 24.57 -9.28
C SER A 336 9.19 23.81 -9.36
N ARG A 337 9.31 22.64 -8.71
CA ARG A 337 10.57 21.88 -8.66
C ARG A 337 10.99 21.25 -9.99
N GLY A 338 10.15 21.29 -11.02
CA GLY A 338 10.38 20.50 -12.24
C GLY A 338 10.23 19.01 -11.95
N ILE A 339 9.97 18.22 -12.98
CA ILE A 339 10.09 16.75 -12.88
C ILE A 339 11.57 16.41 -12.85
#